data_AF-A0A5R9KRY4-F1
#
_entry.id   AF-A0A5R9KRY4-F1
#
_cell.length_a   1.000
_cell.length_b   1.000
_cell.length_c   1.000
_cell.angle_alpha   90.00
_cell.angle_beta   90.00
_cell.angle_gamma   90.00
#
_symmetry.space_group_name_H-M   'P 1'
#
loop_
_entity.id
_entity.type
_entity.pdbx_description
1 polymer ?
#
loop_
_entity_poly.entity_id
_entity_poly.type
_entity_poly.pdbx_seq_one_letter_code
_entity_poly.pdbx_strand_id
1 'polypeptide(L)'
;MIHEKIFQLKSGREAKVIVKALYLHDNPQFNTEYEILIKEPKEKYFRTPIGVNHPQYWKMKRSSASQARMLLMEYSGVSQRQVNQALSEFNRIINYHPAQIGLHYESELL
;
A
#
# COMPACT_ATOMS: atom_id res chain seq x y z
N MET A 1 1.57 10.63 -6.52
CA MET A 1 0.53 9.69 -7.04
C MET A 1 0.16 8.69 -5.95
N ILE A 2 -1.08 8.17 -5.94
CA ILE A 2 -1.55 7.19 -4.95
C ILE A 2 -2.15 5.97 -5.66
N HIS A 3 -1.88 4.78 -5.16
CA HIS A 3 -2.55 3.53 -5.55
C HIS A 3 -3.08 2.80 -4.32
N GLU A 4 -4.31 2.33 -4.38
CA GLU A 4 -4.95 1.60 -3.29
C GLU A 4 -5.28 0.18 -3.73
N LYS A 5 -4.98 -0.79 -2.86
CA LYS A 5 -5.36 -2.18 -3.07
C LYS A 5 -5.98 -2.77 -1.81
N ILE A 6 -7.20 -3.30 -1.95
CA ILE A 6 -7.93 -3.94 -0.84
C ILE A 6 -7.83 -5.46 -0.98
N PHE A 7 -7.48 -6.12 0.12
CA PHE A 7 -7.43 -7.57 0.26
C PHE A 7 -8.53 -8.03 1.21
N GLN A 8 -9.33 -8.98 0.76
CA GLN A 8 -10.26 -9.71 1.61
C GLN A 8 -9.49 -10.84 2.31
N LEU A 9 -9.45 -10.83 3.64
CA LEU A 9 -8.75 -11.84 4.42
C LEU A 9 -9.71 -12.96 4.83
N LYS A 10 -9.16 -14.15 5.12
CA LYS A 10 -9.96 -15.34 5.52
C LYS A 10 -10.81 -15.11 6.78
N SER A 11 -10.45 -14.16 7.63
CA SER A 11 -11.21 -13.78 8.82
C SER A 11 -12.45 -12.92 8.51
N GLY A 12 -12.69 -12.55 7.24
CA GLY A 12 -13.70 -11.58 6.83
C GLY A 12 -13.26 -10.12 7.02
N ARG A 13 -12.07 -9.89 7.58
CA ARG A 13 -11.45 -8.57 7.67
C ARG A 13 -10.96 -8.11 6.29
N GLU A 14 -11.09 -6.83 6.01
CA GLU A 14 -10.45 -6.19 4.88
C GLU A 14 -9.15 -5.51 5.30
N ALA A 15 -8.11 -5.63 4.48
CA ALA A 15 -6.90 -4.86 4.63
C ALA A 15 -6.63 -4.05 3.35
N LYS A 16 -6.45 -2.74 3.50
CA LYS A 16 -6.12 -1.81 2.41
C LYS A 16 -4.65 -1.44 2.49
N VAL A 17 -3.91 -1.69 1.43
CA VAL A 17 -2.55 -1.18 1.23
C VAL A 17 -2.64 0.05 0.34
N ILE A 18 -2.13 1.18 0.84
CA ILE A 18 -2.08 2.46 0.11
C ILE A 18 -0.62 2.74 -0.20
N VAL A 19 -0.27 2.77 -1.49
CA VAL A 19 1.07 3.11 -1.98
C VAL A 19 1.07 4.56 -2.43
N LYS A 20 2.05 5.34 -1.97
CA LYS A 20 2.20 6.77 -2.26
C LYS A 20 3.58 7.00 -2.87
N ALA A 21 3.66 7.72 -3.99
CA ALA A 21 4.90 8.29 -4.47
C ALA A 21 4.88 9.81 -4.34
N LEU A 22 5.97 10.32 -3.76
CA LEU A 22 6.29 11.75 -3.73
C LEU A 22 7.27 12.05 -4.87
N TYR A 23 6.93 13.02 -5.70
CA TYR A 23 7.85 13.59 -6.68
C TYR A 23 8.69 14.64 -5.95
N LEU A 24 9.93 14.31 -5.65
CA LEU A 24 10.89 15.34 -5.23
C LEU A 24 11.34 16.05 -6.51
N HIS A 25 11.00 17.33 -6.64
CA HIS A 25 11.19 18.12 -7.86
C HIS A 25 12.62 18.07 -8.43
N ASP A 26 13.61 17.75 -7.60
CA ASP A 26 15.03 17.81 -7.94
C ASP A 26 15.71 16.44 -8.12
N ASN A 27 14.99 15.33 -7.94
CA ASN A 27 15.58 13.98 -8.05
C ASN A 27 14.59 13.00 -8.72
N PRO A 28 14.97 12.33 -9.83
CA PRO A 28 14.13 11.31 -10.48
C PRO A 28 13.92 10.03 -9.64
N GLN A 29 14.47 9.96 -8.41
CA GLN A 29 14.21 8.86 -7.50
C GLN A 29 12.81 8.94 -6.89
N PHE A 30 11.95 8.00 -7.30
CA PHE A 30 10.65 7.75 -6.69
C PHE A 30 10.84 7.23 -5.25
N ASN A 31 10.66 8.07 -4.25
CA ASN A 31 10.47 7.56 -2.89
C ASN A 31 9.05 7.03 -2.76
N THR A 32 8.93 5.70 -2.72
CA THR A 32 7.64 5.00 -2.62
C THR A 32 7.42 4.59 -1.18
N GLU A 33 6.41 5.16 -0.55
CA GLU A 33 5.97 4.81 0.79
C GLU A 33 4.65 4.03 0.71
N TYR A 34 4.37 3.20 1.72
CA TYR A 34 3.08 2.55 1.83
C TYR A 34 2.53 2.59 3.24
N GLU A 35 1.21 2.59 3.32
CA GLU A 35 0.42 2.58 4.53
C GLU A 35 -0.56 1.40 4.50
N ILE A 36 -0.87 0.83 5.66
CA ILE A 36 -1.83 -0.27 5.79
C ILE A 36 -2.98 0.19 6.68
N LEU A 37 -4.20 0.02 6.20
CA LEU A 37 -5.43 0.20 6.95
C LEU A 37 -6.21 -1.12 7.02
N ILE A 38 -7.06 -1.27 8.03
CA ILE A 38 -7.97 -2.41 8.17
C ILE A 38 -9.41 -1.95 8.35
N LYS A 39 -10.35 -2.81 7.98
CA LYS A 39 -11.78 -2.67 8.27
C LYS A 39 -12.30 -4.03 8.73
N GLU A 40 -12.80 -4.10 9.96
CA GLU A 40 -13.46 -5.31 10.45
C GLU A 40 -14.82 -5.54 9.75
N PRO A 41 -15.39 -6.76 9.75
CA PRO A 41 -16.61 -7.08 9.00
C PRO A 41 -17.82 -6.16 9.27
N LYS A 42 -17.88 -5.54 10.46
CA LYS A 42 -18.98 -4.65 10.89
C LYS A 42 -18.58 -3.17 10.90
N GLU A 43 -17.35 -2.84 10.54
CA GLU A 43 -16.88 -1.46 10.50
C GLU A 43 -17.26 -0.80 9.18
N LYS A 44 -17.69 0.46 9.27
CA LYS A 44 -18.05 1.26 8.09
C LYS A 44 -16.82 1.86 7.39
N TYR A 45 -15.75 2.12 8.14
CA TYR A 45 -14.59 2.87 7.67
C TYR A 45 -13.29 2.13 7.97
N PHE A 46 -12.31 2.31 7.08
CA PHE A 46 -10.95 1.85 7.29
C PHE A 46 -10.27 2.66 8.40
N ARG A 47 -9.43 1.99 9.19
CA ARG A 47 -8.62 2.59 10.26
C ARG A 47 -7.25 1.96 10.34
N THR A 48 -6.33 2.59 11.08
CA THR A 48 -5.02 2.00 11.35
C THR A 48 -5.16 0.69 12.13
N PRO A 49 -4.34 -0.35 11.85
CA PRO A 49 -4.34 -1.60 12.60
C PRO A 49 -4.10 -1.41 14.10
N ILE A 50 -3.19 -0.48 14.44
CA ILE A 50 -2.80 -0.14 15.81
C ILE A 50 -3.04 1.37 16.01
N GLY A 51 -4.22 1.71 16.54
CA GLY A 51 -4.57 3.09 16.93
C GLY A 51 -4.13 3.44 18.36
N VAL A 52 -4.34 4.68 18.80
CA VAL A 52 -3.95 5.18 20.15
C VAL A 52 -4.51 4.35 21.31
N ASN A 53 -5.69 3.75 21.13
CA ASN A 53 -6.37 2.93 22.13
C ASN A 53 -5.93 1.45 22.09
N HIS A 54 -5.02 1.08 21.19
CA HIS A 54 -4.57 -0.30 21.03
C HIS A 54 -3.47 -0.64 22.06
N PRO A 55 -3.49 -1.82 22.71
CA PRO A 55 -2.49 -2.19 23.72
C PRO A 55 -1.03 -2.09 23.22
N GLN A 56 -0.80 -2.37 21.94
CA GLN A 56 0.53 -2.29 21.31
C GLN A 56 0.93 -0.90 20.82
N TYR A 57 0.10 0.13 21.00
CA TYR A 57 0.38 1.47 20.49
C TYR A 57 1.71 2.01 21.01
N TRP A 58 1.93 1.94 22.32
CA TRP A 58 3.17 2.42 22.94
C TRP A 58 4.39 1.57 22.61
N LYS A 59 4.20 0.28 22.27
CA LYS A 59 5.27 -0.57 21.77
C LYS A 59 5.68 -0.11 20.38
N MET A 60 4.71 0.00 19.46
CA MET A 60 4.92 0.48 18.09
C MET A 60 5.57 1.86 18.05
N LYS A 61 5.09 2.82 18.86
CA LYS A 61 5.60 4.19 18.90
C LYS A 61 7.07 4.28 19.34
N ARG A 62 7.53 3.34 20.17
CA ARG A 62 8.92 3.27 20.66
C ARG A 62 9.82 2.37 19.81
N SER A 63 9.26 1.66 18.84
CA SER A 63 9.99 0.75 17.96
C SER A 63 10.71 1.50 16.82
N SER A 64 11.74 0.88 16.24
CA SER A 64 12.31 1.36 14.99
C SER A 64 11.29 1.26 13.84
N ALA A 65 11.50 2.01 12.75
CA ALA A 65 10.59 2.00 11.60
C ALA A 65 10.39 0.60 10.98
N SER A 66 11.40 -0.27 11.07
CA SER A 66 11.31 -1.67 10.60
C SER A 66 10.44 -2.51 11.54
N GLN A 67 10.68 -2.41 12.85
CA GLN A 67 9.91 -3.13 13.87
C GLN A 67 8.44 -2.68 13.91
N ALA A 68 8.19 -1.38 13.80
CA ALA A 68 6.83 -0.84 13.74
C ALA A 68 6.08 -1.35 12.50
N ARG A 69 6.76 -1.42 11.34
CA ARG A 69 6.18 -2.00 10.12
C ARG A 69 5.84 -3.47 10.27
N MET A 70 6.72 -4.26 10.88
CA MET A 70 6.47 -5.68 11.16
C MET A 70 5.25 -5.86 12.06
N LEU A 71 5.13 -5.08 13.13
CA LEU A 71 3.96 -5.08 14.02
C LEU A 71 2.67 -4.70 13.28
N LEU A 72 2.71 -3.65 12.45
CA LEU A 72 1.54 -3.23 11.67
C LEU A 72 1.10 -4.30 10.69
N MET A 73 2.04 -4.96 10.00
CA MET A 73 1.74 -6.06 9.09
C MET A 73 1.11 -7.24 9.83
N GLU A 74 1.68 -7.66 10.95
CA GLU A 74 1.15 -8.72 11.80
C GLU A 74 -0.29 -8.42 12.23
N TYR A 75 -0.54 -7.24 12.82
CA TYR A 75 -1.87 -6.86 13.29
C TYR A 75 -2.88 -6.62 12.16
N SER A 76 -2.41 -6.25 10.96
CA SER A 76 -3.27 -6.11 9.79
C SER A 76 -3.68 -7.44 9.17
N GLY A 77 -2.89 -8.51 9.38
CA GLY A 77 -3.05 -9.79 8.69
C GLY A 77 -2.55 -9.79 7.25
N VAL A 78 -1.82 -8.76 6.82
CA VAL A 78 -1.25 -8.62 5.48
C VAL A 78 0.13 -9.27 5.43
N SER A 79 0.36 -10.13 4.44
CA SER A 79 1.66 -10.72 4.15
C SER A 79 2.56 -9.80 3.33
N GLN A 80 3.88 -9.99 3.40
CA GLN A 80 4.82 -9.26 2.54
C GLN A 80 4.53 -9.46 1.05
N ARG A 81 4.02 -10.62 0.65
CA ARG A 81 3.62 -10.90 -0.74
C ARG A 81 2.50 -9.97 -1.21
N GLN A 82 1.51 -9.72 -0.37
CA GLN A 82 0.41 -8.79 -0.68
C GLN A 82 0.90 -7.35 -0.77
N VAL A 83 1.81 -6.92 0.11
CA VAL A 83 2.46 -5.60 0.00
C VAL A 83 3.23 -5.48 -1.32
N ASN A 84 4.07 -6.48 -1.64
CA ASN A 84 4.84 -6.49 -2.88
C ASN A 84 3.95 -6.50 -4.13
N GLN A 85 2.77 -7.13 -4.05
CA GLN A 85 1.78 -7.10 -5.12
C GLN A 85 1.25 -5.69 -5.34
N ALA A 86 0.86 -4.97 -4.28
CA ALA A 86 0.39 -3.59 -4.39
C ALA A 86 1.50 -2.66 -4.94
N LEU A 87 2.75 -2.83 -4.48
CA LEU A 87 3.90 -2.09 -4.99
C LEU A 87 4.19 -2.39 -6.47
N SER A 88 4.11 -3.66 -6.88
CA SER A 88 4.33 -4.06 -8.28
C SER A 88 3.26 -3.47 -9.21
N GLU A 89 2.01 -3.46 -8.78
CA GLU A 89 0.91 -2.83 -9.52
C GLU A 89 1.13 -1.33 -9.64
N PHE A 90 1.50 -0.66 -8.55
CA PHE A 90 1.84 0.76 -8.58
C PHE A 90 3.01 1.04 -9.54
N ASN A 91 4.08 0.26 -9.45
CA ASN A 91 5.26 0.39 -10.29
C ASN A 91 4.93 0.22 -11.78
N ARG A 92 4.01 -0.69 -12.12
CA ARG A 92 3.52 -0.80 -13.51
C ARG A 92 2.85 0.50 -13.94
N ILE A 93 1.94 1.04 -13.13
CA ILE A 93 1.19 2.26 -13.48
C ILE A 93 2.12 3.46 -13.66
N ILE A 94 3.12 3.64 -12.78
CA ILE A 94 4.06 4.77 -12.91
C ILE A 94 5.09 4.58 -14.04
N ASN A 95 5.45 3.34 -14.37
CA ASN A 95 6.38 3.05 -15.46
C ASN A 95 5.71 3.03 -16.83
N TYR A 96 4.37 3.05 -16.89
CA TYR A 96 3.65 3.32 -18.14
C TYR A 96 3.90 4.77 -18.56
N HIS A 97 4.94 4.95 -19.36
CA HIS A 97 5.30 6.23 -19.96
C HIS A 97 4.17 6.65 -20.92
N PRO A 98 3.58 7.86 -20.81
CA PRO A 98 2.44 8.28 -21.64
C PRO A 98 2.73 8.25 -23.16
N ALA A 99 4.01 8.31 -23.57
CA ALA A 99 4.41 8.15 -24.98
C ALA A 99 4.22 6.72 -25.55
N GLN A 100 3.97 5.70 -24.71
CA GLN A 100 3.67 4.33 -25.18
C GLN A 100 2.17 4.12 -25.47
N ILE A 101 1.30 5.05 -25.06
CA ILE A 101 -0.15 4.98 -25.29
C ILE A 101 -0.44 5.12 -26.79
N GLY A 102 0.31 5.96 -27.52
CA GLY A 102 0.16 6.11 -28.97
C GLY A 102 0.68 4.91 -29.76
N LEU A 103 1.78 4.29 -29.32
CA LEU A 103 2.44 3.19 -30.06
C LEU A 103 1.68 1.85 -29.94
N HIS A 104 1.01 1.59 -28.81
CA HIS A 104 0.23 0.35 -28.64
C HIS A 104 -1.05 0.35 -29.49
N TYR A 105 -1.69 1.51 -29.68
CA TYR A 105 -2.88 1.64 -30.52
C TYR A 105 -2.60 1.33 -32.00
N GLU A 106 -1.44 1.74 -32.51
CA GLU A 106 -1.05 1.45 -33.90
C GLU A 106 -0.74 -0.04 -34.14
N SER A 107 -0.26 -0.77 -33.13
CA SER A 107 0.03 -2.21 -33.24
C SER A 107 -1.20 -3.12 -33.19
N GLU A 108 -2.33 -2.65 -32.68
CA GLU A 108 -3.60 -3.40 -32.66
C GLU A 108 -4.47 -3.13 -33.90
N LEU A 109 -4.07 -2.20 -34.76
CA LEU A 109 -4.75 -1.83 -36.00
C LEU A 109 -4.09 -2.40 -37.28
N LEU A 110 -2.98 -3.14 -37.14
CA LEU A 110 -2.27 -3.86 -38.20
C LEU A 110 -2.40 -5.37 -38.01
#